data_AF-A0A6B0HDV5-F1
#
_entry.id   AF-A0A6B0HDV5-F1
#
_cell.length_a   1.000
_cell.length_b   1.000
_cell.length_c   1.000
_cell.angle_alpha   90.00
_cell.angle_beta   90.00
_cell.angle_gamma   90.00
#
_symmetry.space_group_name_H-M   'P 1'
#
loop_
_entity.id
_entity.type
_entity.pdbx_description
1 polymer ?
#
loop_
_entity_poly.entity_id
_entity_poly.type
_entity_poly.pdbx_seq_one_letter_code
_entity_poly.pdbx_strand_id
1 'polypeptide(L)'
;MKWGPHPIVNEGETVCVISDHLAQEEHAVESPFTGLLIGILANPRVLPGRPLAQLVELSEDEYDAAESTFEQIGFQAQRTFHWMGQKSEDIVKTTLDDADDVTEGKINDG
;
A
#
# COMPACT_ATOMS: atom_id res chain seq x y z
N MET A 1 -4.91 -3.31 12.71
CA MET A 1 -4.07 -4.00 11.71
C MET A 1 -2.75 -3.28 11.59
N LYS A 2 -1.65 -4.01 11.70
CA LYS A 2 -0.31 -3.48 11.50
C LYS A 2 0.18 -4.06 10.18
N TRP A 3 -0.18 -3.40 9.08
CA TRP A 3 0.46 -3.71 7.80
C TRP A 3 1.95 -3.41 7.96
N GLY A 4 2.79 -4.31 7.48
CA GLY A 4 4.23 -4.05 7.39
C GLY A 4 4.52 -2.81 6.54
N PRO A 5 5.79 -2.40 6.44
CA PRO A 5 6.19 -1.27 5.60
C PRO A 5 5.85 -1.46 4.10
N HIS A 6 5.47 -2.67 3.70
CA HIS A 6 5.11 -3.08 2.35
C HIS A 6 3.73 -3.77 2.33
N PRO A 7 3.01 -3.73 1.20
CA PRO A 7 1.68 -4.33 1.05
C PRO A 7 1.76 -5.85 0.79
N ILE A 8 2.77 -6.53 1.35
CA ILE A 8 2.93 -7.98 1.27
C ILE A 8 2.17 -8.60 2.44
N VAL A 9 1.43 -9.68 2.16
CA VAL A 9 0.70 -10.46 3.17
C VAL A 9 1.07 -11.92 3.09
N ASN A 10 1.10 -12.58 4.24
CA ASN A 10 1.32 -14.02 4.32
C ASN A 10 -0.01 -14.78 4.30
N GLU A 11 0.02 -16.05 3.90
CA GLU A 11 -1.12 -16.94 4.08
C GLU A 11 -1.57 -16.95 5.56
N GLY A 12 -2.88 -16.83 5.80
CA GLY A 12 -3.48 -16.72 7.12
C GLY A 12 -3.40 -15.33 7.76
N GLU A 13 -2.73 -14.35 7.14
CA GLU A 13 -2.63 -13.00 7.68
C GLU A 13 -3.96 -12.25 7.52
N THR A 14 -4.42 -11.56 8.58
CA THR A 14 -5.68 -10.81 8.52
C THR A 14 -5.56 -9.59 7.61
N VAL A 15 -6.33 -9.57 6.52
CA VAL A 15 -6.36 -8.49 5.51
C VAL A 15 -7.43 -7.45 5.77
N CYS A 16 -8.55 -7.81 6.40
CA CYS A 16 -9.54 -6.84 6.86
C CYS A 16 -10.42 -7.45 7.95
N VAL A 17 -11.19 -6.61 8.61
CA VAL A 17 -12.17 -7.02 9.62
C VAL A 17 -13.49 -6.40 9.21
N ILE A 18 -14.52 -7.24 9.14
CA ILE A 18 -15.89 -6.84 8.87
C ILE A 18 -16.61 -6.85 10.20
N SER A 19 -17.13 -5.70 10.62
CA SER A 19 -17.99 -5.60 11.78
C SER A 19 -19.46 -5.51 11.37
N ASP A 20 -20.35 -5.94 12.26
CA ASP A 20 -21.76 -5.61 12.15
C ASP A 20 -21.98 -4.09 12.32
N HIS A 21 -23.19 -3.61 12.02
CA HIS A 21 -23.48 -2.17 12.05
C HIS A 21 -23.27 -1.50 13.42
N LEU A 22 -23.22 -2.29 14.49
CA LEU A 22 -23.07 -1.83 15.86
C LEU A 22 -21.70 -2.17 16.45
N ALA A 23 -20.78 -2.77 15.67
CA ALA A 23 -19.46 -3.23 16.11
C ALA A 23 -19.50 -4.16 17.35
N GLN A 24 -20.56 -4.96 17.46
CA GLN A 24 -20.77 -5.98 18.48
C GLN A 24 -20.18 -7.33 18.06
N GLU A 25 -20.10 -7.58 16.75
CA GLU A 25 -19.49 -8.77 16.17
C GLU A 25 -18.44 -8.34 15.13
N GLU A 26 -17.30 -9.03 15.14
CA GLU A 26 -16.21 -8.82 14.20
C GLU A 26 -15.85 -10.14 13.52
N HIS A 27 -15.63 -10.07 12.21
CA HIS A 27 -15.17 -11.19 11.40
C HIS A 27 -13.87 -10.81 10.70
N ALA A 28 -12.78 -11.49 11.06
CA ALA A 28 -11.50 -11.34 10.40
C ALA A 28 -11.52 -12.08 9.04
N VAL A 29 -11.10 -11.37 7.99
CA VAL A 29 -10.84 -11.96 6.68
C VAL A 29 -9.34 -12.19 6.59
N GLU A 30 -8.94 -13.43 6.40
CA GLU A 30 -7.54 -13.85 6.29
C GLU A 30 -7.14 -14.00 4.82
N SER A 31 -5.86 -13.76 4.52
CA SER A 31 -5.31 -14.01 3.20
C SER A 31 -5.29 -15.52 2.93
N PRO A 32 -5.83 -15.98 1.80
CA PRO A 32 -5.83 -17.40 1.46
C PRO A 32 -4.48 -17.93 0.95
N PHE A 33 -3.53 -17.04 0.66
CA PHE A 33 -2.18 -17.36 0.18
C PHE A 33 -1.21 -16.21 0.51
N THR A 34 0.09 -16.46 0.38
CA THR A 34 1.10 -15.41 0.43
C THR A 34 1.06 -14.59 -0.86
N GLY A 35 1.00 -13.26 -0.73
CA GLY A 35 0.75 -12.43 -1.89
C GLY A 35 0.89 -10.94 -1.66
N LEU A 36 0.53 -10.19 -2.70
CA LEU A 36 0.54 -8.73 -2.72
C LEU A 36 -0.89 -8.20 -2.64
N LEU A 37 -1.14 -7.30 -1.68
CA LEU A 37 -2.38 -6.52 -1.63
C LEU A 37 -2.29 -5.38 -2.65
N ILE A 38 -3.08 -5.48 -3.73
CA ILE A 38 -3.09 -4.49 -4.81
C ILE A 38 -4.35 -3.62 -4.83
N GLY A 39 -5.22 -3.75 -3.84
CA GLY A 39 -6.43 -2.93 -3.74
C GLY A 39 -7.24 -3.24 -2.50
N ILE A 40 -7.79 -2.19 -1.89
CA ILE A 40 -8.74 -2.30 -0.79
C ILE A 40 -9.92 -1.37 -1.02
N LEU A 41 -11.10 -1.79 -0.57
CA LEU A 41 -12.30 -1.00 -0.64
C LEU A 41 -12.16 0.27 0.21
N ALA A 42 -12.30 1.44 -0.43
CA ALA A 42 -12.25 2.73 0.26
C ALA A 42 -13.53 3.05 1.06
N ASN A 43 -14.66 2.41 0.74
CA ASN A 43 -15.92 2.63 1.43
C ASN A 43 -16.00 1.76 2.69
N PRO A 44 -16.20 2.34 3.89
CA PRO A 44 -16.32 1.58 5.12
C PRO A 44 -17.59 0.71 5.19
N ARG A 45 -18.55 0.89 4.27
CA ARG A 45 -19.75 0.06 4.17
C ARG A 45 -19.80 -0.72 2.86
N VAL A 46 -20.01 -2.02 3.00
CA VAL A 46 -20.01 -2.98 1.90
C VAL A 46 -21.29 -3.82 1.98
N LEU A 47 -21.76 -4.30 0.83
CA LEU A 47 -22.87 -5.24 0.75
C LEU A 47 -22.33 -6.66 0.52
N PRO A 48 -23.04 -7.71 0.96
CA PRO A 48 -22.65 -9.08 0.69
C PRO A 48 -22.37 -9.33 -0.81
N GLY A 49 -21.30 -10.08 -1.08
CA GLY A 49 -20.86 -10.38 -2.44
C GLY A 49 -20.07 -9.28 -3.16
N ARG A 50 -19.81 -8.13 -2.50
CA ARG A 50 -18.90 -7.11 -3.05
C ARG A 50 -17.44 -7.40 -2.65
N PRO A 51 -16.47 -7.20 -3.55
CA PRO A 51 -15.06 -7.40 -3.24
C PRO A 51 -14.58 -6.38 -2.20
N LEU A 52 -13.80 -6.88 -1.22
CA LEU A 52 -13.24 -6.11 -0.11
C LEU A 52 -11.78 -5.73 -0.37
N ALA A 53 -11.02 -6.70 -0.87
CA ALA A 53 -9.61 -6.62 -1.14
C ALA A 53 -9.30 -7.35 -2.45
N GLN A 54 -8.22 -6.95 -3.10
CA GLN A 54 -7.70 -7.58 -4.30
C GLN A 54 -6.28 -8.04 -3.99
N LEU A 55 -6.05 -9.34 -4.13
CA LEU A 55 -4.78 -9.98 -3.84
C LEU A 55 -4.24 -10.67 -5.10
N VAL A 56 -2.93 -10.66 -5.22
CA VAL A 56 -2.19 -11.42 -6.24
C VAL A 56 -1.25 -12.37 -5.51
N GLU A 57 -1.34 -13.65 -5.83
CA GLU A 57 -0.45 -14.67 -5.27
C GLU A 57 0.97 -14.44 -5.79
N LEU A 58 1.95 -14.64 -4.92
CA LEU A 58 3.37 -14.55 -5.26
C LEU A 58 4.00 -15.93 -5.12
N SER A 59 4.81 -16.31 -6.10
CA SER A 59 5.81 -17.36 -5.91
C SER A 59 6.94 -16.89 -4.98
N GLU A 60 7.77 -17.83 -4.53
CA GLU A 60 8.91 -17.53 -3.66
C GLU A 60 9.89 -16.52 -4.30
N ASP A 61 10.24 -16.73 -5.58
CA ASP A 61 11.11 -15.79 -6.32
C ASP A 61 10.47 -14.40 -6.48
N GLU A 62 9.15 -14.32 -6.68
CA GLU A 62 8.42 -13.05 -6.79
C GLU A 62 8.28 -12.35 -5.44
N TYR A 63 8.17 -13.10 -4.35
CA TYR A 63 8.16 -12.59 -2.99
C TYR A 63 9.49 -11.88 -2.68
N ASP A 64 10.61 -12.59 -2.90
CA ASP A 64 11.95 -12.05 -2.64
C ASP A 64 12.21 -10.80 -3.49
N ALA A 65 11.81 -10.84 -4.76
CA ALA A 65 11.91 -9.70 -5.66
C ALA A 65 11.04 -8.51 -5.19
N ALA A 66 9.82 -8.76 -4.76
CA ALA A 66 8.91 -7.73 -4.26
C ALA A 66 9.45 -7.09 -2.98
N GLU A 67 9.89 -7.88 -2.01
CA GLU A 67 10.47 -7.40 -0.75
C GLU A 67 11.69 -6.51 -1.02
N SER A 68 12.65 -6.99 -1.80
CA SER A 68 13.84 -6.20 -2.16
C SER A 68 13.50 -4.91 -2.91
N THR A 69 12.48 -4.94 -3.79
CA THR A 69 12.02 -3.75 -4.51
C THR A 69 11.42 -2.71 -3.57
N PHE A 70 10.62 -3.14 -2.59
CA PHE A 70 10.03 -2.22 -1.61
C PHE A 70 11.08 -1.59 -0.69
N GLU A 71 12.11 -2.34 -0.31
CA GLU A 71 13.25 -1.81 0.45
C GLU A 71 14.05 -0.76 -0.34
N GLN A 72 14.24 -0.98 -1.65
CA GLN A 72 15.04 -0.09 -2.49
C GLN A 72 14.33 1.19 -2.92
N ILE A 73 13.06 1.09 -3.32
CA ILE A 73 12.32 2.19 -3.99
C ILE A 73 11.32 2.86 -3.05
N GLY A 74 10.93 2.18 -1.96
CA GLY A 74 9.91 2.65 -1.03
C GLY A 74 8.49 2.54 -1.61
N PHE A 75 7.52 2.28 -0.72
CA PHE A 75 6.11 2.05 -1.06
C PHE A 75 5.44 3.21 -1.84
N GLN A 76 5.89 4.47 -1.67
CA GLN A 76 5.27 5.66 -2.28
C GLN A 76 5.61 5.89 -3.76
N ALA A 77 6.67 5.27 -4.30
CA ALA A 77 6.96 5.37 -5.74
C ALA A 77 5.91 4.64 -6.59
N GLN A 78 5.21 3.68 -5.99
CA GLN A 78 4.03 3.04 -6.57
C GLN A 78 2.79 3.86 -6.23
N ARG A 79 2.49 4.87 -7.07
CA ARG A 79 1.41 5.87 -6.91
C ARG A 79 -0.03 5.31 -6.82
N THR A 80 -0.19 4.00 -6.62
CA THR A 80 -1.48 3.29 -6.64
C THR A 80 -2.12 3.22 -5.24
N PHE A 81 -1.35 3.36 -4.15
CA PHE A 81 -1.86 3.17 -2.77
C PHE A 81 -1.64 4.40 -1.90
N HIS A 82 -2.25 5.53 -2.28
CA HIS A 82 -2.10 6.80 -1.57
C HIS A 82 -2.63 6.82 -0.13
N TRP A 83 -3.32 5.77 0.37
CA TRP A 83 -4.20 5.96 1.52
C TRP A 83 -3.74 5.44 2.89
N MET A 84 -2.68 4.64 3.05
CA MET A 84 -2.33 4.11 4.40
C MET A 84 -0.84 3.90 4.69
N GLY A 85 0.06 4.76 4.18
CA GLY A 85 1.46 4.78 4.65
C GLY A 85 1.66 5.80 5.77
N GLN A 86 2.08 5.39 6.97
CA GLN A 86 2.66 6.34 7.91
C GLN A 86 3.92 6.95 7.27
N LYS A 87 4.00 8.28 7.28
CA LYS A 87 5.21 8.99 6.84
C LYS A 87 6.34 8.68 7.82
N SER A 88 7.40 8.03 7.38
CA SER A 88 8.65 8.05 8.13
C SER A 88 9.29 9.43 7.99
N GLU A 89 9.89 9.95 9.06
CA GLU A 89 10.46 11.30 9.10
C GLU A 89 11.64 11.47 8.11
N ASP A 90 12.33 10.39 7.78
CA ASP A 90 13.47 10.38 6.86
C ASP A 90 13.07 10.74 5.41
N ILE A 91 11.83 10.46 5.00
CA ILE A 91 11.33 10.72 3.63
C ILE A 91 11.00 12.20 3.41
N VAL A 92 10.68 12.94 4.49
CA VAL A 92 10.36 14.39 4.40
C VAL A 92 11.57 15.17 3.90
N LYS A 93 12.78 14.79 4.30
CA LYS A 93 14.01 15.47 3.89
C LYS A 93 14.29 15.30 2.39
N THR A 94 14.23 14.08 1.87
CA THR A 94 14.50 13.84 0.44
C THR A 94 13.50 14.53 -0.49
N THR A 95 12.21 14.55 -0.12
CA THR A 95 11.18 15.20 -0.95
C THR A 95 11.31 16.73 -0.97
N LEU A 96 11.83 17.32 0.11
CA LEU A 96 12.03 18.78 0.20
C LEU A 96 13.31 19.21 -0.53
N ASP A 97 14.35 18.38 -0.54
CA ASP A 97 15.63 18.71 -1.19
C ASP A 97 15.57 18.65 -2.74
N ASP A 98 14.69 17.82 -3.32
CA ASP A 98 14.53 17.72 -4.78
C ASP A 98 13.65 18.84 -5.41
N ALA A 99 13.02 19.69 -4.59
CA ALA A 99 12.14 20.76 -5.09
C ALA A 99 12.90 22.05 -5.47
N ASP A 100 14.18 22.17 -5.12
CA ASP A 100 14.98 23.39 -5.34
C ASP A 100 15.83 23.38 -6.63
N ASP A 101 15.80 22.31 -7.44
CA ASP A 101 16.61 22.22 -8.69
C ASP A 101 15.77 22.16 -9.99
N VAL A 102 14.72 23.00 -10.08
CA VAL A 102 14.18 23.41 -11.38
C VAL A 102 14.73 24.78 -11.72
N THR A 103 15.93 24.77 -12.30
CA THR A 103 16.61 25.95 -12.85
C THR A 103 15.70 26.72 -13.82
N GLU A 104 15.58 28.04 -13.60
CA GLU A 104 15.02 28.99 -14.56
C GLU A 104 15.81 28.93 -15.88
N GLY A 105 15.26 28.18 -16.83
CA GLY A 105 15.69 28.22 -18.22
C GLY A 105 15.45 29.63 -18.77
N LYS A 106 16.54 30.33 -19.11
CA LYS A 106 16.55 31.58 -19.86
C LYS A 106 15.69 31.46 -21.11
N ILE A 107 14.56 32.16 -21.14
CA ILE A 107 13.86 32.51 -22.37
C ILE A 107 14.69 33.54 -23.14
N ASN A 108 15.41 33.07 -24.15
CA ASN A 108 15.98 33.91 -25.20
C ASN A 108 14.91 34.04 -26.30
N ASP A 109 14.36 35.23 -26.48
CA ASP A 109 13.57 35.60 -27.66
C ASP A 109 14.09 36.94 -28.20
N GLY A 110 14.52 36.92 -29.47
CA GLY A 110 14.44 38.03 -30.43
C GLY A 110 15.26 39.29 -30.20
#